data_AF-A0A0G0U891-F1
#
_entry.id   AF-A0A0G0U891-F1
#
_cell.length_a   1.000
_cell.length_b   1.000
_cell.length_c   1.000
_cell.angle_alpha   90.00
_cell.angle_beta   90.00
_cell.angle_gamma   90.00
#
_symmetry.space_group_name_H-M   'P 1'
#
loop_
_entity.id
_entity.type
_entity.pdbx_description
1 polymer ?
#
loop_
_entity_poly.entity_id
_entity_poly.type
_entity_poly.pdbx_seq_one_letter_code
_entity_poly.pdbx_strand_id
1 'polypeptide(L)'
;MDKYSLINLLAPEDRDEISRQASNIVFLRAIDRVYNELDSAGAIKFNQLFNQLEDSSYSDEDRFQFLRECMPKFPEYLVEEAIKLRKELNSSKAY
;
A
#
# COMPACT_ATOMS: atom_id res chain seq x y z
N MET A 1 -9.29 -11.56 26.28
CA MET A 1 -9.22 -11.74 24.82
C MET A 1 -9.91 -10.55 24.18
N ASP A 2 -9.27 -9.88 23.23
CA ASP A 2 -9.88 -8.73 22.54
C ASP A 2 -11.04 -9.24 21.68
N LYS A 3 -12.25 -9.06 22.21
CA LYS A 3 -13.55 -9.52 21.70
C LYS A 3 -13.97 -8.77 20.42
N TYR A 4 -13.10 -7.90 19.89
CA TYR A 4 -13.43 -6.92 18.86
C TYR A 4 -12.76 -7.14 17.50
N SER A 5 -11.94 -8.18 17.33
CA SER A 5 -11.47 -8.50 15.98
C SER A 5 -12.49 -9.39 15.27
N LEU A 6 -13.54 -8.75 14.74
CA LEU A 6 -14.54 -9.41 13.87
C LEU A 6 -13.88 -10.20 12.73
N ILE A 7 -12.67 -9.82 12.33
CA ILE A 7 -11.86 -10.53 11.34
C ILE A 7 -11.55 -11.96 11.78
N ASN A 8 -11.38 -12.23 13.08
CA ASN A 8 -11.05 -13.56 13.60
C ASN A 8 -12.26 -14.51 13.58
N LEU A 9 -13.46 -14.00 13.29
CA LEU A 9 -14.68 -14.79 13.13
C LEU A 9 -14.89 -15.27 11.68
N LEU A 10 -14.13 -14.74 10.73
CA LEU A 10 -14.22 -15.09 9.32
C LEU A 10 -13.50 -16.42 9.03
N ALA A 11 -13.85 -17.08 7.93
CA ALA A 11 -13.05 -18.20 7.43
C ALA A 11 -11.62 -17.73 7.11
N PRO A 12 -10.59 -18.58 7.25
CA PRO A 12 -9.21 -18.20 6.93
C PRO A 12 -9.05 -17.57 5.54
N GLU A 13 -9.74 -18.10 4.53
CA GLU A 13 -9.67 -17.62 3.15
C GLU A 13 -10.20 -16.19 3.00
N ASP A 14 -11.29 -15.87 3.70
CA ASP A 14 -11.88 -14.53 3.72
C ASP A 14 -10.99 -13.53 4.49
N ARG A 15 -10.33 -14.00 5.56
CA ARG A 15 -9.36 -13.18 6.31
C ARG A 15 -8.16 -12.84 5.45
N ASP A 16 -7.64 -13.81 4.72
CA ASP A 16 -6.48 -13.63 3.86
C ASP A 16 -6.81 -12.68 2.70
N GLU A 17 -8.00 -12.83 2.10
CA GLU A 17 -8.47 -11.93 1.05
C GLU A 17 -8.66 -10.50 1.55
N ILE A 18 -9.28 -10.30 2.72
CA ILE A 18 -9.43 -8.97 3.33
C ILE A 18 -8.06 -8.38 3.69
N SER A 19 -7.15 -9.19 4.22
CA SER A 19 -5.79 -8.74 4.55
C SER A 19 -5.01 -8.35 3.29
N ARG A 20 -5.19 -9.10 2.20
CA ARG A 20 -4.62 -8.79 0.88
C ARG A 20 -5.19 -7.49 0.31
N GLN A 21 -6.50 -7.32 0.35
CA GLN A 21 -7.16 -6.08 -0.10
C GLN A 21 -6.74 -4.87 0.74
N ALA A 22 -6.67 -5.01 2.07
CA ALA A 22 -6.20 -3.96 2.95
C ALA A 22 -4.74 -3.57 2.64
N SER A 23 -3.88 -4.57 2.41
CA SER A 23 -2.49 -4.35 2.00
C SER A 23 -2.39 -3.62 0.66
N ASN A 24 -3.22 -3.99 -0.32
CA ASN A 24 -3.28 -3.32 -1.62
C ASN A 24 -3.72 -1.85 -1.48
N ILE A 25 -4.71 -1.56 -0.63
CA ILE A 25 -5.17 -0.19 -0.40
C ILE A 25 -4.07 0.66 0.24
N VAL A 26 -3.38 0.14 1.27
CA VAL A 26 -2.23 0.83 1.90
C VAL A 26 -1.16 1.12 0.85
N PHE A 27 -0.85 0.12 0.03
CA PHE A 27 0.16 0.21 -1.01
C PHE A 27 -0.18 1.29 -2.05
N LEU A 28 -1.41 1.31 -2.57
CA LEU A 28 -1.85 2.29 -3.55
C LEU A 28 -1.84 3.72 -2.98
N ARG A 29 -2.27 3.93 -1.72
CA ARG A 29 -2.21 5.25 -1.08
C ARG A 29 -0.78 5.72 -0.86
N ALA A 30 0.13 4.81 -0.50
CA ALA A 30 1.54 5.15 -0.35
C ALA A 30 2.14 5.58 -1.69
N ILE A 31 1.84 4.85 -2.78
CA ILE A 31 2.25 5.24 -4.14
C ILE A 31 1.72 6.63 -4.50
N ASP A 32 0.40 6.86 -4.34
CA ASP A 32 -0.24 8.13 -4.66
C ASP A 32 0.40 9.29 -3.89
N ARG A 33 0.67 9.10 -2.60
CA ARG A 33 1.35 10.11 -1.79
C ARG A 33 2.73 10.42 -2.31
N VAL A 34 3.55 9.41 -2.61
CA VAL A 34 4.88 9.67 -3.14
C VAL A 34 4.79 10.37 -4.48
N TYR A 35 3.90 9.91 -5.36
CA TYR A 35 3.68 10.52 -6.67
C TYR A 35 3.39 12.02 -6.57
N ASN A 36 2.55 12.42 -5.61
CA ASN A 36 2.22 13.82 -5.34
C ASN A 36 3.40 14.64 -4.74
N GLU A 37 4.39 13.98 -4.16
CA GLU A 37 5.61 14.62 -3.62
C GLU A 37 6.75 14.68 -4.67
N LEU A 38 6.61 14.00 -5.81
CA LEU A 38 7.58 14.06 -6.92
C LEU A 38 7.46 15.37 -7.73
N ASP A 39 8.57 15.83 -8.27
CA ASP A 39 8.56 16.88 -9.29
C ASP A 39 8.06 16.33 -10.65
N SER A 40 7.77 17.23 -11.60
CA SER A 40 7.20 16.85 -12.89
C SER A 40 8.06 15.84 -13.66
N ALA A 41 9.40 15.92 -13.53
CA ALA A 41 10.32 14.99 -14.17
C ALA A 41 10.34 13.62 -13.49
N GLY A 42 10.32 13.59 -12.15
CA GLY A 42 10.23 12.40 -11.33
C GLY A 42 8.91 11.65 -11.53
N ALA A 43 7.79 12.36 -11.61
CA ALA A 43 6.47 11.79 -11.88
C ALA A 43 6.38 11.14 -13.27
N ILE A 44 6.97 11.76 -14.30
CA ILE A 44 7.04 11.19 -15.66
C ILE A 44 7.89 9.92 -15.65
N LYS A 45 9.07 9.96 -15.02
CA LYS A 45 9.97 8.81 -14.94
C LYS A 45 9.36 7.67 -14.13
N PHE A 46 8.65 7.99 -13.05
CA PHE A 46 7.88 7.03 -12.26
C PHE A 46 6.82 6.34 -13.11
N ASN A 47 5.97 7.10 -13.81
CA ASN A 47 4.93 6.50 -14.66
C ASN A 47 5.51 5.63 -15.78
N GLN A 48 6.60 6.06 -16.42
CA GLN A 48 7.25 5.27 -17.47
C GLN A 48 7.75 3.93 -16.94
N LEU A 49 8.37 3.92 -15.76
CA LEU A 49 8.96 2.72 -15.18
C LEU A 49 7.92 1.85 -14.48
N PHE A 50 6.92 2.44 -13.82
CA PHE A 50 5.81 1.72 -13.21
C PHE A 50 4.97 0.97 -14.26
N ASN A 51 4.70 1.61 -15.40
CA ASN A 51 4.02 0.94 -16.52
C ASN A 51 4.86 -0.16 -17.17
N GLN A 52 6.20 -0.07 -17.11
CA GLN A 52 7.08 -1.16 -17.56
C GLN A 52 7.04 -2.36 -16.60
N LEU A 53 6.79 -2.12 -15.31
CA LEU A 53 6.65 -3.16 -14.28
C LEU A 53 5.30 -3.89 -14.29
N GLU A 54 4.30 -3.35 -15.00
CA GLU A 54 3.06 -4.08 -15.31
C GLU A 54 3.30 -5.24 -16.29
N ASP A 55 4.45 -5.27 -16.97
CA ASP A 55 4.90 -6.44 -17.71
C ASP A 55 5.09 -7.62 -16.75
N SER A 56 4.41 -8.73 -17.03
CA SER A 56 4.41 -9.97 -16.24
C SER A 56 5.79 -10.63 -16.06
N SER A 57 6.81 -10.12 -16.75
CA SER A 57 8.21 -10.56 -16.63
C SER A 57 8.92 -10.07 -15.35
N TYR A 58 8.38 -9.07 -14.65
CA TYR A 58 8.96 -8.56 -13.40
C TYR A 58 8.36 -9.25 -12.17
N SER A 59 9.24 -9.72 -11.27
CA SER A 59 8.82 -10.27 -9.98
C SER A 59 8.38 -9.18 -9.02
N ASP A 60 7.64 -9.54 -7.97
CA ASP A 60 7.27 -8.59 -6.91
C ASP A 60 8.52 -8.00 -6.23
N GLU A 61 9.61 -8.76 -6.10
CA GLU A 61 10.87 -8.27 -5.54
C GLU A 61 11.48 -7.17 -6.43
N ASP A 62 11.45 -7.33 -7.76
CA ASP A 62 11.94 -6.31 -8.70
C ASP A 62 11.11 -5.02 -8.60
N ARG A 63 9.79 -5.17 -8.46
CA ARG A 63 8.87 -4.05 -8.25
C ARG A 63 9.18 -3.33 -6.94
N PHE A 64 9.38 -4.06 -5.84
CA PHE A 64 9.72 -3.46 -4.54
C PHE A 64 11.08 -2.78 -4.54
N GLN A 65 12.08 -3.39 -5.18
CA GLN A 65 13.41 -2.80 -5.31
C GLN A 65 13.36 -1.51 -6.12
N PHE A 66 12.63 -1.49 -7.22
CA PHE A 66 12.37 -0.28 -8.01
C PHE A 66 11.76 0.84 -7.16
N LEU A 67 10.72 0.51 -6.38
CA LEU A 67 10.05 1.50 -5.52
C LEU A 67 11.05 2.05 -4.50
N ARG A 68 11.94 1.24 -3.91
CA ARG A 68 12.99 1.74 -3.00
C ARG A 68 14.01 2.64 -3.71
N GLU A 69 14.36 2.36 -4.95
CA GLU A 69 15.36 3.14 -5.69
C GLU A 69 14.81 4.48 -6.18
N CYS A 70 13.61 4.47 -6.75
CA CYS A 70 12.97 5.70 -7.26
C CYS A 70 12.30 6.51 -6.16
N MET A 71 11.93 5.86 -5.06
CA MET A 71 11.21 6.44 -3.93
C MET A 71 11.83 5.92 -2.63
N PRO A 72 13.01 6.45 -2.22
CA PRO A 72 13.74 5.93 -1.05
C PRO A 72 12.97 5.97 0.27
N LYS A 73 11.97 6.83 0.37
CA LYS A 73 11.06 6.93 1.53
C LYS A 73 9.80 6.04 1.41
N PHE A 74 9.67 5.26 0.34
CA PHE A 74 8.50 4.41 0.06
C PHE A 74 8.15 3.45 1.21
N PRO A 75 9.12 2.75 1.83
CA PRO A 75 8.83 1.92 3.00
C PRO A 75 8.21 2.70 4.16
N GLU A 76 8.71 3.92 4.44
CA GLU A 76 8.16 4.80 5.47
C GLU A 76 6.73 5.24 5.13
N TYR A 77 6.44 5.57 3.87
CA TYR A 77 5.08 5.93 3.46
C TYR A 77 4.08 4.77 3.61
N LEU A 78 4.49 3.52 3.37
CA LEU A 78 3.64 2.35 3.65
C LEU A 78 3.26 2.26 5.12
N VAL A 79 4.22 2.48 6.01
CA VAL A 79 3.99 2.48 7.47
C VAL A 79 3.08 3.64 7.88
N GLU A 80 3.31 4.84 7.35
CA GLU A 80 2.49 6.02 7.62
C GLU A 80 1.03 5.83 7.16
N GLU A 81 0.82 5.31 5.95
CA GLU A 81 -0.52 5.08 5.40
C GLU A 81 -1.24 3.95 6.16
N ALA A 82 -0.54 2.89 6.56
CA ALA A 82 -1.11 1.85 7.44
C ALA A 82 -1.57 2.44 8.79
N ILE A 83 -0.80 3.34 9.38
CA ILE A 83 -1.15 4.03 10.62
C ILE A 83 -2.37 4.95 10.42
N LYS A 84 -2.41 5.73 9.32
CA LYS A 84 -3.55 6.61 9.00
C LYS A 84 -4.84 5.82 8.80
N LEU A 85 -4.82 4.77 7.98
CA LEU A 85 -5.96 3.89 7.75
C LEU A 85 -6.48 3.29 9.06
N ARG A 86 -5.58 2.84 9.95
CA ARG A 86 -5.97 2.34 11.27
C ARG A 86 -6.67 3.42 12.11
N LYS A 87 -6.19 4.67 12.06
CA LYS A 87 -6.84 5.80 12.75
C LYS A 87 -8.22 6.07 12.15
N GLU A 88 -8.34 6.18 10.84
CA GLU A 88 -9.62 6.41 10.13
C GLU A 88 -10.67 5.36 10.50
N LEU A 89 -10.29 4.07 10.49
CA LEU A 89 -11.17 2.96 10.85
C LEU A 89 -11.63 3.00 12.30
N ASN A 90 -10.76 3.43 13.22
CA ASN A 90 -11.12 3.57 14.63
C ASN A 90 -12.01 4.80 14.88
N SER A 91 -11.77 5.90 14.15
CA SER A 91 -12.61 7.11 14.20
C SER A 91 -14.00 6.90 13.61
N SER A 92 -14.10 6.06 12.57
CA SER A 92 -15.38 5.73 11.90
C SER A 92 -16.28 4.83 12.76
N LYS A 93 -15.75 4.21 13.82
CA LYS A 93 -16.49 3.42 14.81
C LYS A 93 -17.08 4.25 15.97
N ALA A 94 -16.92 5.58 15.94
CA ALA A 94 -17.40 6.48 16.99
C ALA A 94 -18.81 7.05 16.76
N TYR A 95 -19.56 6.54 15.77
CA TYR A 95 -20.95 6.89 15.50
C TYR A 95 -21.90 5.70 15.64
#